data_AF-A0A6V7JAY9-F1
#
_entry.id   AF-A0A6V7JAY9-F1
#
_cell.length_a   1.000
_cell.length_b   1.000
_cell.length_c   1.000
_cell.angle_alpha   90.00
_cell.angle_beta   90.00
_cell.angle_gamma   90.00
#
_symmetry.space_group_name_H-M   'P 1'
#
loop_
_entity.id
_entity.type
_entity.pdbx_description
1 polymer ?
#
loop_
_entity_poly.entity_id
_entity_poly.type
_entity_poly.pdbx_seq_one_letter_code
_entity_poly.pdbx_strand_id
1 'polypeptide(L)'
;VIFRKSPDDQDTEVERKFFDNYNYLHTQPVDDAPNGVSWFCDNVDSLMRTADDSFMEENFYTNAFCDCLYNFSIAFPTPELAALCYGDDKLALQYISPERHGVILTVTDIDSATVVDAKFLQRNRVLKIVMCSVFPGEHVNDIKKTKITVLSYYCHILHNEIDCDFKLLQRQEFLADVVDHVSLQSCTNFIHIFSQGGTEFIYDSMKPEYCWSQHGEWVTCWLKVPKTYVVDPPAIEISSTEICIQFAKLSYFEGKWQHEVDTDDVSLTRERGLLVIKLKKIDVEIEWSELIMNRSRTEGRYASKKVSVTDIET
;
A
#
# COMPACT_ATOMS: atom_id res chain seq x y z
N VAL A 1 -24.35 5.65 -3.74
CA VAL A 1 -24.20 4.88 -2.49
C VAL A 1 -23.35 5.73 -1.57
N ILE A 2 -23.75 5.94 -0.32
CA ILE A 2 -22.93 6.63 0.68
C ILE A 2 -22.45 5.53 1.63
N PHE A 3 -21.15 5.26 1.69
CA PHE A 3 -20.56 4.17 2.49
C PHE A 3 -20.48 4.48 3.99
N ARG A 4 -21.21 5.52 4.44
CA ARG A 4 -21.36 5.85 5.86
C ARG A 4 -22.44 5.09 6.59
N LYS A 5 -23.42 4.54 5.86
CA LYS A 5 -24.59 3.90 6.47
C LYS A 5 -24.35 2.42 6.78
N SER A 6 -25.16 1.92 7.71
CA SER A 6 -25.03 0.60 8.37
C SER A 6 -24.78 -0.54 7.38
N PRO A 7 -24.21 -1.68 7.84
CA PRO A 7 -23.94 -2.84 6.99
C PRO A 7 -25.16 -3.32 6.18
N ASP A 8 -26.37 -3.06 6.68
CA ASP A 8 -27.64 -3.43 6.04
C ASP A 8 -27.94 -2.65 4.75
N ASP A 9 -27.28 -1.51 4.52
CA ASP A 9 -27.39 -0.69 3.30
C ASP A 9 -26.32 -1.06 2.23
N GLN A 10 -25.51 -2.10 2.47
CA GLN A 10 -24.41 -2.52 1.58
C GLN A 10 -24.80 -3.74 0.72
N ASP A 11 -24.93 -3.52 -0.59
CA ASP A 11 -25.50 -4.52 -1.52
C ASP A 11 -24.55 -5.68 -1.85
N THR A 12 -23.24 -5.50 -1.65
CA THR A 12 -22.22 -6.50 -2.04
C THR A 12 -21.29 -6.89 -0.90
N GLU A 13 -20.62 -8.04 -1.03
CA GLU A 13 -19.65 -8.54 -0.06
C GLU A 13 -18.42 -7.63 0.05
N VAL A 14 -17.95 -7.08 -1.08
CA VAL A 14 -16.87 -6.07 -1.10
C VAL A 14 -17.25 -4.86 -0.25
N GLU A 15 -18.47 -4.36 -0.39
CA GLU A 15 -18.95 -3.20 0.36
C GLU A 15 -19.09 -3.49 1.86
N ARG A 16 -19.61 -4.66 2.22
CA ARG A 16 -19.70 -5.10 3.63
C ARG A 16 -18.32 -5.23 4.25
N LYS A 17 -17.41 -5.96 3.61
CA LYS A 17 -16.03 -6.15 4.11
C LYS A 17 -15.24 -4.84 4.18
N PHE A 18 -15.42 -3.98 3.17
CA PHE A 18 -14.83 -2.65 3.20
C PHE A 18 -15.34 -1.85 4.41
N PHE A 19 -16.65 -1.86 4.65
CA PHE A 19 -17.24 -1.19 5.81
C PHE A 19 -16.70 -1.76 7.12
N ASP A 20 -16.70 -3.08 7.28
CA ASP A 20 -16.23 -3.76 8.50
C ASP A 20 -14.76 -3.44 8.81
N ASN A 21 -13.90 -3.45 7.78
CA ASN A 21 -12.46 -3.22 7.94
C ASN A 21 -12.10 -1.75 8.15
N TYR A 22 -12.89 -0.82 7.61
CA TYR A 22 -12.49 0.59 7.49
C TYR A 22 -13.43 1.57 8.20
N ASN A 23 -14.42 1.07 8.94
CA ASN A 23 -15.26 1.87 9.84
C ASN A 23 -14.81 1.81 11.31
N TYR A 24 -13.53 1.49 11.55
CA TYR A 24 -13.01 1.25 12.89
C TYR A 24 -13.16 2.49 13.79
N LEU A 25 -12.91 3.71 13.31
CA LEU A 25 -12.99 4.93 14.16
C LEU A 25 -14.38 5.21 14.75
N HIS A 26 -15.45 4.72 14.11
CA HIS A 26 -16.83 4.90 14.59
C HIS A 26 -17.33 3.69 15.40
N THR A 27 -16.56 2.60 15.45
CA THR A 27 -16.96 1.36 16.13
C THR A 27 -16.08 1.04 17.33
N GLN A 28 -14.78 1.36 17.27
CA GLN A 28 -13.80 1.14 18.34
C GLN A 28 -12.71 2.23 18.33
N PRO A 29 -12.15 2.60 19.51
CA PRO A 29 -10.96 3.43 19.55
C PRO A 29 -9.77 2.74 18.85
N VAL A 30 -8.96 3.50 18.12
CA VAL A 30 -7.71 3.01 17.55
C VAL A 30 -6.63 3.06 18.62
N ASP A 31 -6.33 1.90 19.21
CA ASP A 31 -5.29 1.76 20.24
C ASP A 31 -3.88 1.51 19.65
N ASP A 32 -3.79 1.24 18.35
CA ASP A 32 -2.51 1.10 17.63
C ASP A 32 -1.84 2.45 17.31
N ALA A 33 -2.37 3.54 17.86
CA ALA A 33 -1.78 4.84 17.66
C ALA A 33 -0.47 4.99 18.46
N PRO A 34 0.47 5.80 17.95
CA PRO A 34 1.74 6.03 18.62
C PRO A 34 1.53 6.60 20.03
N ASN A 35 2.27 6.07 21.00
CA ASN A 35 2.33 6.56 22.40
C ASN A 35 1.09 6.28 23.26
N GLY A 36 0.32 5.22 23.00
CA GLY A 36 -0.82 4.82 23.85
C GLY A 36 -2.02 5.74 23.73
N VAL A 37 -2.10 6.48 22.62
CA VAL A 37 -3.15 7.46 22.37
C VAL A 37 -4.27 6.79 21.62
N SER A 38 -5.51 6.85 22.12
CA SER A 38 -6.66 6.34 21.37
C SER A 38 -7.31 7.42 20.53
N TRP A 39 -7.69 7.07 19.29
CA TRP A 39 -8.42 7.96 18.37
C TRP A 39 -9.79 7.39 18.06
N PHE A 40 -10.82 8.24 17.99
CA PHE A 40 -12.18 7.84 17.61
C PHE A 40 -12.95 9.00 17.00
N CYS A 41 -13.99 8.70 16.23
CA CYS A 41 -14.96 9.68 15.78
C CYS A 41 -16.21 9.63 16.66
N ASP A 42 -16.69 10.79 17.10
CA ASP A 42 -17.92 10.86 17.89
C ASP A 42 -19.19 10.82 17.00
N ASN A 43 -20.35 10.88 17.64
CA ASN A 43 -21.65 10.82 16.97
C ASN A 43 -21.99 12.07 16.14
N VAL A 44 -21.17 13.13 16.22
CA VAL A 44 -21.30 14.35 15.44
C VAL A 44 -20.13 14.52 14.47
N ASP A 45 -19.47 13.41 14.11
CA ASP A 45 -18.42 13.38 13.10
C ASP A 45 -17.20 14.23 13.51
N SER A 46 -16.92 14.35 14.81
CA SER A 46 -15.71 15.02 15.32
C SER A 46 -14.63 13.99 15.64
N LEU A 47 -13.40 14.27 15.20
CA LEU A 47 -12.24 13.44 15.52
C LEU A 47 -11.72 13.79 16.92
N MET A 48 -11.70 12.78 17.78
CA MET A 48 -11.31 12.86 19.18
C MET A 48 -10.02 12.07 19.43
N ARG A 49 -9.27 12.50 20.44
CA ARG A 49 -8.02 11.90 20.88
C ARG A 49 -7.98 11.79 22.40
N THR A 50 -7.54 10.66 22.94
CA THR A 50 -7.31 10.49 24.39
C THR A 50 -5.87 10.11 24.66
N ALA A 51 -5.17 10.94 25.44
CA ALA A 51 -3.91 10.56 26.08
C ALA A 51 -4.22 10.01 27.50
N ASP A 52 -3.41 9.08 27.99
CA ASP A 52 -3.64 8.28 29.20
C ASP A 52 -4.25 8.99 30.43
N ASP A 53 -5.02 8.18 31.19
CA ASP A 53 -5.53 8.28 32.57
C ASP A 53 -6.28 9.51 33.08
N SER A 54 -6.28 10.67 32.42
CA SER A 54 -7.25 11.71 32.78
C SER A 54 -7.34 12.82 31.75
N PHE A 55 -8.57 13.06 31.29
CA PHE A 55 -9.04 14.11 30.38
C PHE A 55 -8.94 13.76 28.89
N MET A 56 -10.11 13.71 28.24
CA MET A 56 -10.20 13.83 26.77
C MET A 56 -9.54 15.16 26.39
N GLU A 57 -8.44 15.09 25.65
CA GLU A 57 -7.87 16.28 25.04
C GLU A 57 -8.63 16.58 23.75
N GLU A 58 -9.15 17.81 23.69
CA GLU A 58 -9.65 18.61 22.57
C GLU A 58 -10.13 17.92 21.27
N ASN A 59 -11.25 18.45 20.74
CA ASN A 59 -11.69 18.22 19.36
C ASN A 59 -10.55 18.56 18.38
N PHE A 60 -9.94 17.54 17.80
CA PHE A 60 -8.84 17.73 16.86
C PHE A 60 -9.37 18.32 15.53
N TYR A 61 -10.66 18.11 15.23
CA TYR A 61 -11.32 18.64 14.03
C TYR A 61 -12.85 18.69 14.18
N THR A 62 -13.50 19.74 13.64
CA THR A 62 -14.96 20.00 13.79
C THR A 62 -15.66 20.48 12.52
N ASN A 63 -15.16 20.10 11.33
CA ASN A 63 -15.95 20.33 10.12
C ASN A 63 -16.96 19.19 9.98
N ALA A 64 -18.24 19.52 10.14
CA ALA A 64 -19.36 18.62 9.87
C ALA A 64 -19.12 17.97 8.50
N PHE A 65 -18.85 16.66 8.49
CA PHE A 65 -18.52 15.95 7.28
C PHE A 65 -19.81 15.78 6.45
N CYS A 66 -20.36 16.82 5.83
CA CYS A 66 -21.59 16.67 5.04
C CYS A 66 -21.24 16.19 3.62
N ASP A 67 -21.90 15.11 3.18
CA ASP A 67 -21.89 14.56 1.81
C ASP A 67 -20.65 13.78 1.33
N CYS A 68 -19.78 13.26 2.20
CA CYS A 68 -18.65 12.42 1.76
C CYS A 68 -19.07 10.97 1.45
N LEU A 69 -18.38 10.35 0.49
CA LEU A 69 -18.68 9.00 0.00
C LEU A 69 -18.28 7.93 1.02
N TYR A 70 -17.18 8.14 1.75
CA TYR A 70 -16.65 7.23 2.77
C TYR A 70 -16.68 7.85 4.16
N ASN A 71 -16.42 7.02 5.18
CA ASN A 71 -16.20 7.48 6.56
C ASN A 71 -14.82 8.14 6.69
N PHE A 72 -14.67 8.90 7.78
CA PHE A 72 -13.38 9.45 8.14
C PHE A 72 -12.39 8.31 8.46
N SER A 73 -11.14 8.49 8.05
CA SER A 73 -10.08 7.50 8.24
C SER A 73 -8.73 8.14 8.53
N ILE A 74 -7.89 7.43 9.27
CA ILE A 74 -6.59 7.91 9.75
C ILE A 74 -5.50 6.84 9.56
N ALA A 75 -4.30 7.24 9.21
CA ALA A 75 -3.11 6.41 9.33
C ALA A 75 -1.93 7.23 9.86
N PHE A 76 -0.92 6.55 10.40
CA PHE A 76 0.21 7.18 11.08
C PHE A 76 1.52 6.89 10.35
N PRO A 77 1.93 7.75 9.38
CA PRO A 77 3.21 7.60 8.71
C PRO A 77 4.42 7.59 9.63
N THR A 78 4.34 8.35 10.74
CA THR A 78 5.31 8.37 11.85
C THR A 78 4.55 8.61 13.17
N PRO A 79 5.19 8.46 14.34
CA PRO A 79 4.58 8.77 15.62
C PRO A 79 4.04 10.19 15.76
N GLU A 80 4.61 11.13 15.02
CA GLU A 80 4.32 12.56 15.09
C GLU A 80 3.45 13.04 13.92
N LEU A 81 3.09 12.19 12.97
CA LEU A 81 2.39 12.58 11.74
C LEU A 81 1.16 11.70 11.54
N ALA A 82 0.01 12.32 11.24
CA ALA A 82 -1.22 11.67 10.84
C ALA A 82 -1.56 12.01 9.39
N ALA A 83 -2.02 11.00 8.65
CA ALA A 83 -2.68 11.14 7.36
C ALA A 83 -4.18 10.95 7.56
N LEU A 84 -4.96 12.00 7.30
CA LEU A 84 -6.39 12.07 7.52
C LEU A 84 -7.10 12.08 6.16
N CYS A 85 -8.05 11.18 5.94
CA CYS A 85 -8.94 11.26 4.79
C CYS A 85 -10.38 11.41 5.23
N TYR A 86 -11.05 12.40 4.66
CA TYR A 86 -12.41 12.77 5.01
C TYR A 86 -13.47 11.95 4.28
N GLY A 87 -13.03 10.93 3.51
CA GLY A 87 -13.89 10.11 2.67
C GLY A 87 -14.40 10.80 1.40
N ASP A 88 -13.86 11.98 1.10
CA ASP A 88 -14.02 12.74 -0.14
C ASP A 88 -12.69 12.76 -0.92
N ASP A 89 -12.56 13.69 -1.86
CA ASP A 89 -11.36 13.93 -2.67
C ASP A 89 -10.24 14.71 -1.95
N LYS A 90 -10.26 14.76 -0.60
CA LYS A 90 -9.27 15.47 0.20
C LYS A 90 -8.55 14.54 1.17
N LEU A 91 -7.23 14.72 1.19
CA LEU A 91 -6.32 14.10 2.14
C LEU A 91 -5.57 15.21 2.87
N ALA A 92 -5.57 15.17 4.20
CA ALA A 92 -4.83 16.09 5.05
C ALA A 92 -3.66 15.38 5.72
N LEU A 93 -2.51 16.05 5.79
CA LEU A 93 -1.39 15.63 6.62
C LEU A 93 -1.25 16.59 7.78
N GLN A 94 -1.15 16.05 9.00
CA GLN A 94 -1.14 16.84 10.22
C GLN A 94 -0.13 16.32 11.24
N TYR A 95 0.64 17.25 11.82
CA TYR A 95 1.48 16.94 12.97
C TYR A 95 0.67 16.73 14.24
N ILE A 96 1.04 15.69 14.98
CA ILE A 96 0.52 15.33 16.28
C ILE A 96 1.47 15.94 17.33
N SER A 97 1.30 17.24 17.62
CA SER A 97 2.08 17.92 18.67
C SER A 97 1.15 18.65 19.63
N PRO A 98 1.36 18.53 20.96
CA PRO A 98 0.57 19.28 21.94
C PRO A 98 0.84 20.80 21.91
N GLU A 99 1.96 21.25 21.30
CA GLU A 99 2.32 22.67 21.26
C GLU A 99 1.95 23.36 19.92
N ARG A 100 1.64 22.58 18.89
CA ARG A 100 1.35 23.09 17.54
C ARG A 100 0.13 22.39 16.96
N HIS A 101 -1.04 23.02 17.12
CA HIS A 101 -2.18 22.74 16.26
C HIS A 101 -1.92 23.40 14.90
N GLY A 102 -1.91 22.61 13.85
CA GLY A 102 -2.06 23.13 12.49
C GLY A 102 -0.76 23.35 11.73
N VAL A 103 -0.30 22.29 11.07
CA VAL A 103 0.02 22.41 9.65
C VAL A 103 -0.78 21.32 8.97
N ILE A 104 -1.86 21.71 8.31
CA ILE A 104 -2.67 20.85 7.46
C ILE A 104 -2.14 21.06 6.06
N LEU A 105 -1.39 20.10 5.55
CA LEU A 105 -1.16 20.05 4.11
C LEU A 105 -2.34 19.30 3.50
N THR A 106 -3.22 20.03 2.81
CA THR A 106 -4.33 19.41 2.06
C THR A 106 -3.85 19.06 0.67
N VAL A 107 -3.94 17.79 0.35
CA VAL A 107 -3.77 17.26 -0.99
C VAL A 107 -5.14 17.15 -1.64
N THR A 108 -5.25 17.70 -2.84
CA THR A 108 -6.43 17.63 -3.70
C THR A 108 -6.09 16.76 -4.92
N ASP A 109 -7.08 16.42 -5.75
CA ASP A 109 -6.96 15.52 -6.92
C ASP A 109 -6.70 14.04 -6.56
N ILE A 110 -7.24 13.58 -5.43
CA ILE A 110 -7.35 12.17 -5.09
C ILE A 110 -8.79 11.68 -5.30
N ASP A 111 -8.94 10.38 -5.58
CA ASP A 111 -10.27 9.78 -5.63
C ASP A 111 -10.84 9.70 -4.20
N SER A 112 -12.17 9.81 -4.04
CA SER A 112 -12.79 9.52 -2.75
C SER A 112 -12.49 8.09 -2.32
N ALA A 113 -11.97 7.94 -1.11
CA ALA A 113 -11.49 6.66 -0.59
C ALA A 113 -11.34 6.71 0.94
N THR A 114 -10.97 5.57 1.51
CA THR A 114 -10.51 5.45 2.91
C THR A 114 -9.00 5.27 2.91
N VAL A 115 -8.28 5.96 3.80
CA VAL A 115 -6.86 5.69 4.09
C VAL A 115 -6.76 4.44 4.97
N VAL A 116 -5.93 3.50 4.54
CA VAL A 116 -5.80 2.18 5.20
C VAL A 116 -4.43 1.94 5.81
N ASP A 117 -3.39 2.54 5.24
CA ASP A 117 -2.03 2.51 5.78
C ASP A 117 -1.24 3.71 5.25
N ALA A 118 -0.23 4.15 6.00
CA ALA A 118 0.69 5.18 5.57
C ALA A 118 2.05 4.99 6.24
N LYS A 119 3.13 5.26 5.49
CA LYS A 119 4.51 5.16 5.99
C LYS A 119 5.39 6.27 5.45
N PHE A 120 6.24 6.83 6.31
CA PHE A 120 7.29 7.75 5.89
C PHE A 120 8.65 7.05 5.77
N LEU A 121 9.19 7.02 4.55
CA LEU A 121 10.49 6.44 4.25
C LEU A 121 11.59 7.50 4.39
N GLN A 122 12.14 7.63 5.61
CA GLN A 122 13.08 8.70 5.97
C GLN A 122 14.29 8.82 5.03
N ARG A 123 14.87 7.70 4.58
CA ARG A 123 16.04 7.70 3.68
C ARG A 123 15.78 8.41 2.35
N ASN A 124 14.58 8.24 1.81
CA ASN A 124 14.21 8.75 0.50
C ASN A 124 13.34 10.01 0.59
N ARG A 125 12.95 10.43 1.80
CA ARG A 125 12.01 11.53 2.05
C ARG A 125 10.69 11.32 1.30
N VAL A 126 10.22 10.07 1.30
CA VAL A 126 9.00 9.68 0.60
C VAL A 126 7.93 9.33 1.61
N LEU A 127 6.81 10.03 1.55
CA LEU A 127 5.60 9.64 2.24
C LEU A 127 4.77 8.75 1.32
N LYS A 128 4.43 7.55 1.79
CA LYS A 128 3.51 6.64 1.10
C LYS A 128 2.20 6.54 1.84
N ILE A 129 1.10 6.56 1.10
CA ILE A 129 -0.26 6.47 1.61
C ILE A 129 -0.99 5.47 0.74
N VAL A 130 -1.63 4.50 1.38
CA VAL A 130 -2.50 3.52 0.73
C VAL A 130 -3.93 3.91 1.03
N MET A 131 -4.71 3.99 -0.03
CA MET A 131 -6.12 4.30 0.02
C MET A 131 -6.90 3.19 -0.67
N CYS A 132 -8.07 2.85 -0.12
CA CYS A 132 -8.98 1.88 -0.71
C CYS A 132 -10.32 2.54 -1.03
N SER A 133 -10.93 2.15 -2.15
CA SER A 133 -12.28 2.54 -2.53
C SER A 133 -13.01 1.37 -3.18
N VAL A 134 -14.33 1.48 -3.32
CA VAL A 134 -15.16 0.49 -4.02
C VAL A 134 -15.24 0.89 -5.48
N PHE A 135 -14.72 0.04 -6.36
CA PHE A 135 -14.83 0.19 -7.79
C PHE A 135 -16.14 -0.46 -8.27
N PRO A 136 -17.07 0.31 -8.85
CA PRO A 136 -18.38 -0.21 -9.24
C PRO A 136 -18.36 -1.05 -10.53
N GLY A 137 -17.22 -1.17 -11.21
CA GLY A 137 -17.13 -1.75 -12.55
C GLY A 137 -17.39 -0.73 -13.66
N GLU A 138 -17.19 -1.13 -14.91
CA GLU A 138 -17.49 -0.28 -16.08
C GLU A 138 -18.95 -0.44 -16.54
N HIS A 139 -19.57 -1.58 -16.19
CA HIS A 139 -20.95 -1.89 -16.51
C HIS A 139 -21.78 -2.17 -15.26
N VAL A 140 -23.09 -1.94 -15.34
CA VAL A 140 -24.06 -2.06 -14.21
C VAL A 140 -24.07 -3.45 -13.58
N ASN A 141 -23.65 -4.49 -14.31
CA ASN A 141 -23.63 -5.89 -13.85
C ASN A 141 -22.23 -6.39 -13.52
N ASP A 142 -21.20 -5.53 -13.59
CA ASP A 142 -19.86 -5.93 -13.23
C ASP A 142 -19.78 -6.18 -11.73
N ILE A 143 -19.03 -7.21 -11.37
CA ILE A 143 -18.76 -7.51 -9.96
C ILE A 143 -17.92 -6.36 -9.42
N LYS A 144 -18.42 -5.70 -8.37
CA LYS A 144 -17.70 -4.63 -7.67
C LYS A 144 -16.38 -5.17 -7.15
N LYS A 145 -15.34 -4.34 -7.19
CA LYS A 145 -13.99 -4.68 -6.75
C LYS A 145 -13.48 -3.64 -5.76
N THR A 146 -12.46 -3.99 -4.99
CA THR A 146 -11.72 -3.02 -4.18
C THR A 146 -10.64 -2.37 -5.04
N LYS A 147 -10.72 -1.05 -5.25
CA LYS A 147 -9.64 -0.27 -5.85
C LYS A 147 -8.66 0.15 -4.77
N ILE A 148 -7.42 -0.29 -4.89
CA ILE A 148 -6.32 0.07 -4.01
C ILE A 148 -5.45 1.09 -4.74
N THR A 149 -5.28 2.27 -4.15
CA THR A 149 -4.47 3.36 -4.69
C THR A 149 -3.30 3.63 -3.76
N VAL A 150 -2.09 3.57 -4.29
CA VAL A 150 -0.86 3.90 -3.55
C VAL A 150 -0.33 5.23 -4.05
N LEU A 151 -0.29 6.22 -3.16
CA LEU A 151 0.22 7.54 -3.44
C LEU A 151 1.58 7.70 -2.76
N SER A 152 2.60 8.06 -3.53
CA SER A 152 3.92 8.39 -3.01
C SER A 152 4.21 9.85 -3.26
N TYR A 153 4.55 10.57 -2.19
CA TYR A 153 4.86 11.99 -2.21
C TYR A 153 6.28 12.23 -1.76
N TYR A 154 6.97 13.17 -2.42
CA TYR A 154 8.15 13.76 -1.84
C TYR A 154 7.70 14.64 -0.68
N CYS A 155 8.28 14.40 0.49
CA CYS A 155 7.94 15.13 1.70
C CYS A 155 9.23 15.42 2.47
N HIS A 156 9.56 16.69 2.61
CA HIS A 156 10.67 17.12 3.44
C HIS A 156 10.13 17.51 4.81
N ILE A 157 10.58 16.79 5.83
CA ILE A 157 10.19 16.99 7.21
C ILE A 157 11.39 17.61 7.93
N LEU A 158 11.28 18.88 8.33
CA LEU A 158 12.29 19.58 9.11
C LEU A 158 11.65 20.17 10.37
N HIS A 159 12.24 19.92 11.55
CA HIS A 159 11.85 20.58 12.80
C HIS A 159 10.33 20.61 13.07
N ASN A 160 9.62 19.51 12.82
CA ASN A 160 8.16 19.40 12.95
C ASN A 160 7.36 20.32 12.01
N GLU A 161 7.93 20.66 10.86
CA GLU A 161 7.26 21.34 9.76
C GLU A 161 7.33 20.47 8.50
N ILE A 162 6.18 20.32 7.85
CA ILE A 162 6.08 19.71 6.52
C ILE A 162 6.42 20.82 5.54
N ASP A 163 7.52 20.65 4.81
CA ASP A 163 7.93 21.59 3.77
C ASP A 163 6.84 21.69 2.68
N CYS A 164 6.71 22.89 2.10
CA CYS A 164 5.67 23.20 1.12
C CYS A 164 5.88 22.49 -0.24
N ASP A 165 7.07 21.90 -0.46
CA ASP A 165 7.44 21.13 -1.66
C ASP A 165 6.85 19.71 -1.67
N PHE A 166 5.59 19.57 -1.24
CA PHE A 166 4.85 18.33 -1.27
C PHE A 166 4.43 18.01 -2.71
N LYS A 167 5.08 17.02 -3.31
CA LYS A 167 4.91 16.70 -4.72
C LYS A 167 4.57 15.23 -4.91
N LEU A 168 3.49 14.94 -5.64
CA LEU A 168 3.17 13.59 -6.06
C LEU A 168 4.32 13.05 -6.94
N LEU A 169 4.98 12.00 -6.45
CA LEU A 169 6.01 11.28 -7.17
C LEU A 169 5.41 10.14 -7.98
N GLN A 170 4.50 9.38 -7.36
CA GLN A 170 3.97 8.15 -7.95
C GLN A 170 2.54 7.88 -7.49
N ARG A 171 1.70 7.42 -8.42
CA ARG A 171 0.37 6.85 -8.18
C ARG A 171 0.34 5.44 -8.77
N GLN A 172 0.02 4.45 -7.95
CA GLN A 172 -0.18 3.06 -8.38
C GLN A 172 -1.61 2.64 -8.09
N GLU A 173 -2.22 1.84 -8.96
CA GLU A 173 -3.60 1.38 -8.80
C GLU A 173 -3.72 -0.12 -9.06
N PHE A 174 -4.46 -0.79 -8.17
CA PHE A 174 -4.79 -2.19 -8.24
C PHE A 174 -6.30 -2.37 -8.11
N LEU A 175 -6.84 -3.39 -8.77
CA LEU A 175 -8.19 -3.89 -8.51
C LEU A 175 -8.06 -5.27 -7.88
N ALA A 176 -8.56 -5.41 -6.66
CA ALA A 176 -8.70 -6.70 -6.00
C ALA A 176 -10.18 -7.04 -5.84
N ASP A 177 -10.49 -8.30 -5.63
CA ASP A 177 -11.85 -8.69 -5.23
C ASP A 177 -12.13 -8.21 -3.78
N VAL A 178 -12.62 -9.09 -2.90
CA VAL A 178 -12.78 -8.75 -1.47
C VAL A 178 -11.39 -8.68 -0.83
N VAL A 179 -11.06 -7.53 -0.25
CA VAL A 179 -9.76 -7.28 0.40
C VAL A 179 -9.92 -7.41 1.91
N ASP A 180 -9.12 -8.30 2.50
CA ASP A 180 -9.10 -8.49 3.95
C ASP A 180 -8.04 -7.58 4.59
N HIS A 181 -6.88 -7.41 3.96
CA HIS A 181 -5.82 -6.57 4.50
C HIS A 181 -4.93 -5.96 3.41
N VAL A 182 -4.47 -4.73 3.66
CA VAL A 182 -3.47 -4.05 2.83
C VAL A 182 -2.48 -3.33 3.74
N SER A 183 -1.19 -3.52 3.50
CA SER A 183 -0.15 -2.80 4.23
C SER A 183 1.07 -2.47 3.38
N LEU A 184 1.76 -1.41 3.78
CA LEU A 184 3.07 -1.02 3.31
C LEU A 184 4.13 -1.76 4.11
N GLN A 185 5.16 -2.27 3.45
CA GLN A 185 6.29 -2.87 4.16
C GLN A 185 7.27 -1.80 4.66
N SER A 186 7.79 -1.99 5.89
CA SER A 186 8.49 -0.96 6.69
C SER A 186 9.79 -0.40 6.10
N CYS A 187 10.30 -0.97 5.01
CA CYS A 187 11.61 -0.63 4.44
C CYS A 187 11.60 -0.51 2.92
N THR A 188 10.45 -0.64 2.25
CA THR A 188 10.44 -0.91 0.82
C THR A 188 9.40 -0.10 0.07
N ASN A 189 9.47 -0.15 -1.26
CA ASN A 189 8.43 0.35 -2.13
C ASN A 189 7.23 -0.61 -2.26
N PHE A 190 7.18 -1.70 -1.48
CA PHE A 190 6.24 -2.79 -1.70
C PHE A 190 4.97 -2.63 -0.87
N ILE A 191 3.87 -3.00 -1.52
CA ILE A 191 2.55 -3.16 -0.93
C ILE A 191 2.28 -4.66 -0.80
N HIS A 192 1.73 -5.06 0.34
CA HIS A 192 1.19 -6.39 0.55
C HIS A 192 -0.33 -6.28 0.48
N ILE A 193 -0.93 -7.04 -0.43
CA ILE A 193 -2.38 -7.11 -0.63
C ILE A 193 -2.82 -8.53 -0.32
N PHE A 194 -3.73 -8.65 0.64
CA PHE A 194 -4.39 -9.90 1.00
C PHE A 194 -5.88 -9.81 0.62
N SER A 195 -6.28 -10.64 -0.34
CA SER A 195 -7.64 -10.65 -0.89
C SER A 195 -8.18 -12.07 -1.03
N GLN A 196 -9.50 -12.22 -0.93
CA GLN A 196 -10.23 -13.49 -1.11
C GLN A 196 -10.39 -13.91 -2.57
N GLY A 197 -9.72 -13.19 -3.48
CA GLY A 197 -9.78 -13.41 -4.91
C GLY A 197 -8.57 -12.81 -5.61
N GLY A 198 -8.70 -12.62 -6.92
CA GLY A 198 -7.61 -12.12 -7.75
C GLY A 198 -7.29 -10.66 -7.45
N THR A 199 -6.01 -10.31 -7.62
CA THR A 199 -5.56 -8.91 -7.68
C THR A 199 -5.06 -8.63 -9.09
N GLU A 200 -5.44 -7.49 -9.65
CA GLU A 200 -5.01 -7.01 -10.96
C GLU A 200 -4.29 -5.68 -10.79
N PHE A 201 -3.13 -5.54 -11.43
CA PHE A 201 -2.44 -4.26 -11.54
C PHE A 201 -3.01 -3.44 -12.71
N ILE A 202 -3.46 -2.22 -12.42
CA ILE A 202 -4.13 -1.37 -13.41
C ILE A 202 -3.20 -0.30 -13.93
N TYR A 203 -2.54 0.41 -13.03
CA TYR A 203 -1.85 1.64 -13.39
C TYR A 203 -0.65 1.91 -12.49
N ASP A 204 0.37 2.54 -13.08
CA ASP A 204 1.43 3.19 -12.33
C ASP A 204 1.99 4.37 -13.11
N SER A 205 1.99 5.55 -12.47
CA SER A 205 2.50 6.79 -13.05
C SER A 205 4.04 6.80 -13.16
N MET A 206 4.72 5.93 -12.42
CA MET A 206 6.16 5.69 -12.45
C MET A 206 6.46 4.22 -12.83
N LYS A 207 7.71 3.81 -12.66
CA LYS A 207 8.14 2.43 -12.88
C LYS A 207 8.32 1.77 -11.50
N PRO A 208 7.38 0.94 -11.02
CA PRO A 208 7.69 0.06 -9.91
C PRO A 208 8.64 -1.01 -10.45
N GLU A 209 9.63 -1.43 -9.66
CA GLU A 209 10.45 -2.58 -10.04
C GLU A 209 9.60 -3.85 -9.97
N TYR A 210 8.81 -4.01 -8.90
CA TYR A 210 7.76 -5.04 -8.80
C TYR A 210 6.71 -4.73 -7.72
N CYS A 211 5.60 -5.47 -7.73
CA CYS A 211 4.58 -5.57 -6.68
C CYS A 211 4.11 -7.02 -6.54
N TRP A 212 3.46 -7.39 -5.43
CA TRP A 212 3.00 -8.77 -5.24
C TRP A 212 1.75 -8.85 -4.37
N SER A 213 1.02 -9.95 -4.50
CA SER A 213 -0.13 -10.29 -3.67
C SER A 213 -0.15 -11.80 -3.39
N GLN A 214 -0.98 -12.20 -2.45
CA GLN A 214 -1.26 -13.62 -2.20
C GLN A 214 -2.76 -13.85 -2.04
N HIS A 215 -3.21 -15.00 -2.50
CA HIS A 215 -4.59 -15.46 -2.40
C HIS A 215 -4.61 -17.00 -2.29
N GLY A 216 -5.05 -17.51 -1.14
CA GLY A 216 -5.05 -18.94 -0.84
C GLY A 216 -3.67 -19.56 -0.99
N GLU A 217 -3.57 -20.58 -1.84
CA GLU A 217 -2.33 -21.29 -2.17
C GLU A 217 -1.41 -20.51 -3.14
N TRP A 218 -1.85 -19.38 -3.69
CA TRP A 218 -1.13 -18.68 -4.76
C TRP A 218 -0.47 -17.39 -4.27
N VAL A 219 0.75 -17.16 -4.74
CA VAL A 219 1.49 -15.90 -4.63
C VAL A 219 1.69 -15.36 -6.05
N THR A 220 1.32 -14.11 -6.29
CA THR A 220 1.48 -13.46 -7.61
C THR A 220 2.41 -12.27 -7.48
N CYS A 221 3.44 -12.20 -8.31
CA CYS A 221 4.38 -11.10 -8.39
C CYS A 221 4.34 -10.49 -9.79
N TRP A 222 4.20 -9.16 -9.88
CA TRP A 222 4.29 -8.41 -11.12
C TRP A 222 5.59 -7.62 -11.11
N LEU A 223 6.50 -7.95 -12.03
CA LEU A 223 7.81 -7.33 -12.20
C LEU A 223 7.81 -6.49 -13.48
N LYS A 224 8.22 -5.22 -13.40
CA LYS A 224 8.34 -4.39 -14.60
C LYS A 224 9.62 -4.74 -15.35
N VAL A 225 9.48 -5.10 -16.62
CA VAL A 225 10.63 -5.34 -17.50
C VAL A 225 11.09 -4.02 -18.12
N PRO A 226 12.36 -3.62 -17.96
CA PRO A 226 12.87 -2.40 -18.59
C PRO A 226 12.70 -2.45 -20.10
N LYS A 227 12.31 -1.32 -20.72
CA LYS A 227 12.09 -1.22 -22.18
C LYS A 227 13.32 -1.66 -23.00
N THR A 228 14.52 -1.43 -22.47
CA THR A 228 15.80 -1.86 -23.05
C THR A 228 15.93 -3.37 -23.19
N TYR A 229 15.21 -4.15 -22.40
CA TYR A 229 15.24 -5.61 -22.40
C TYR A 229 13.90 -6.22 -22.84
N VAL A 230 13.12 -5.50 -23.64
CA VAL A 230 11.87 -6.04 -24.19
C VAL A 230 12.15 -7.08 -25.28
N VAL A 231 13.28 -6.94 -25.96
CA VAL A 231 13.70 -7.76 -27.11
C VAL A 231 14.40 -9.04 -26.65
N ASP A 232 15.21 -8.97 -25.59
CA ASP A 232 15.91 -10.13 -25.03
C ASP A 232 15.12 -10.71 -23.85
N PRO A 233 14.73 -12.00 -23.89
CA PRO A 233 14.02 -12.61 -22.79
C PRO A 233 14.93 -12.68 -21.54
N PRO A 234 14.39 -12.42 -20.34
CA PRO A 234 15.14 -12.63 -19.11
C PRO A 234 15.51 -14.10 -18.94
N ALA A 235 16.70 -14.36 -18.39
CA ALA A 235 16.99 -15.65 -17.79
C ALA A 235 16.32 -15.68 -16.42
N ILE A 236 15.42 -16.65 -16.21
CA ILE A 236 14.65 -16.80 -14.96
C ILE A 236 15.00 -18.16 -14.37
N GLU A 237 15.54 -18.15 -13.17
CA GLU A 237 15.81 -19.33 -12.36
C GLU A 237 14.90 -19.26 -11.12
N ILE A 238 14.01 -20.23 -10.99
CA ILE A 238 13.12 -20.37 -9.83
C ILE A 238 13.39 -21.73 -9.22
N SER A 239 13.71 -21.73 -7.93
CA SER A 239 13.81 -22.93 -7.11
C SER A 239 12.74 -22.90 -6.02
N SER A 240 12.63 -23.99 -5.26
CA SER A 240 11.67 -24.08 -4.15
C SER A 240 11.92 -23.03 -3.07
N THR A 241 13.12 -22.45 -3.00
CA THR A 241 13.50 -21.51 -1.93
C THR A 241 13.99 -20.16 -2.43
N GLU A 242 14.26 -20.00 -3.73
CA GLU A 242 14.91 -18.81 -4.27
C GLU A 242 14.44 -18.46 -5.68
N ILE A 243 14.67 -17.20 -6.07
CA ILE A 243 14.52 -16.70 -7.42
C ILE A 243 15.71 -15.87 -7.84
N CYS A 244 16.04 -15.96 -9.13
CA CYS A 244 16.96 -15.07 -9.80
C CYS A 244 16.41 -14.75 -11.20
N ILE A 245 16.29 -13.45 -11.51
CA ILE A 245 15.88 -12.95 -12.81
C ILE A 245 17.00 -12.06 -13.32
N GLN A 246 17.54 -12.39 -14.48
CA GLN A 246 18.68 -11.70 -15.07
C GLN A 246 18.35 -11.17 -16.47
N PHE A 247 18.79 -9.94 -16.73
CA PHE A 247 18.80 -9.36 -18.07
C PHE A 247 20.23 -9.09 -18.49
N ALA A 248 20.66 -9.60 -19.65
CA ALA A 248 22.03 -9.42 -20.14
C ALA A 248 23.11 -9.74 -19.08
N LYS A 249 22.89 -10.82 -18.29
CA LYS A 249 23.74 -11.28 -17.17
C LYS A 249 23.83 -10.33 -15.96
N LEU A 250 22.96 -9.34 -15.87
CA LEU A 250 22.78 -8.53 -14.67
C LEU A 250 21.58 -9.03 -13.88
N SER A 251 21.79 -9.38 -12.60
CA SER A 251 20.69 -9.67 -11.66
C SER A 251 19.79 -8.45 -11.53
N TYR A 252 18.51 -8.64 -11.85
CA TYR A 252 17.49 -7.61 -11.79
C TYR A 252 16.54 -7.84 -10.62
N PHE A 253 16.23 -9.10 -10.33
CA PHE A 253 15.40 -9.48 -9.20
C PHE A 253 15.89 -10.81 -8.65
N GLU A 254 16.40 -10.80 -7.42
CA GLU A 254 16.94 -12.00 -6.79
C GLU A 254 16.62 -12.04 -5.30
N GLY A 255 16.54 -13.25 -4.75
CA GLY A 255 16.51 -13.47 -3.31
C GLY A 255 15.81 -14.77 -2.91
N LYS A 256 15.76 -15.00 -1.59
CA LYS A 256 15.13 -16.19 -1.00
C LYS A 256 13.65 -15.92 -0.73
N TRP A 257 12.78 -16.84 -1.10
CA TRP A 257 11.38 -16.83 -0.69
C TRP A 257 11.25 -16.87 0.83
N GLN A 258 10.14 -16.34 1.36
CA GLN A 258 9.84 -16.50 2.79
C GLN A 258 9.56 -17.95 3.17
N HIS A 259 8.84 -18.66 2.30
CA HIS A 259 8.50 -20.06 2.46
C HIS A 259 8.71 -20.82 1.16
N GLU A 260 8.67 -22.14 1.22
CA GLU A 260 8.89 -22.97 0.04
C GLU A 260 7.74 -22.87 -0.97
N VAL A 261 8.09 -22.92 -2.25
CA VAL A 261 7.16 -22.93 -3.38
C VAL A 261 7.25 -24.24 -4.16
N ASP A 262 6.13 -24.65 -4.72
CA ASP A 262 6.06 -25.76 -5.65
C ASP A 262 6.59 -25.29 -7.02
N THR A 263 7.74 -25.84 -7.40
CA THR A 263 8.40 -25.48 -8.67
C THR A 263 7.73 -26.09 -9.89
N ASP A 264 6.89 -27.12 -9.71
CA ASP A 264 6.16 -27.76 -10.81
C ASP A 264 4.96 -26.90 -11.24
N ASP A 265 4.41 -26.10 -10.31
CA ASP A 265 3.24 -25.23 -10.50
C ASP A 265 3.63 -23.73 -10.56
N VAL A 266 4.65 -23.40 -11.36
CA VAL A 266 5.08 -22.02 -11.62
C VAL A 266 4.54 -21.53 -12.97
N SER A 267 3.89 -20.37 -12.98
CA SER A 267 3.44 -19.70 -14.21
C SER A 267 4.17 -18.39 -14.43
N LEU A 268 4.65 -18.20 -15.67
CA LEU A 268 5.31 -16.98 -16.12
C LEU A 268 4.53 -16.42 -17.31
N THR A 269 3.86 -15.28 -17.14
CA THR A 269 3.11 -14.62 -18.20
C THR A 269 3.58 -13.18 -18.39
N ARG A 270 3.13 -12.54 -19.47
CA ARG A 270 3.42 -11.13 -19.74
C ARG A 270 2.12 -10.36 -19.90
N GLU A 271 1.88 -9.38 -19.03
CA GLU A 271 0.62 -8.63 -18.99
C GLU A 271 0.94 -7.14 -18.91
N ARG A 272 0.42 -6.35 -19.87
CA ARG A 272 0.60 -4.89 -19.93
C ARG A 272 2.07 -4.42 -19.76
N GLY A 273 3.03 -5.22 -20.25
CA GLY A 273 4.47 -4.93 -20.17
C GLY A 273 5.16 -5.37 -18.87
N LEU A 274 4.44 -6.03 -17.97
CA LEU A 274 4.95 -6.64 -16.75
C LEU A 274 5.21 -8.14 -16.98
N LEU A 275 6.26 -8.68 -16.38
CA LEU A 275 6.43 -10.11 -16.18
C LEU A 275 5.61 -10.48 -14.94
N VAL A 276 4.64 -11.37 -15.10
CA VAL A 276 3.81 -11.87 -14.01
C VAL A 276 4.29 -13.26 -13.65
N ILE A 277 4.61 -13.47 -12.38
CA ILE A 277 5.12 -14.70 -11.81
C ILE A 277 4.08 -15.19 -10.82
N LYS A 278 3.45 -16.32 -11.12
CA LYS A 278 2.51 -16.98 -10.22
C LYS A 278 3.19 -18.21 -9.63
N LEU A 279 3.25 -18.27 -8.31
CA LEU A 279 3.89 -19.32 -7.53
C LEU A 279 2.82 -20.00 -6.69
N LYS A 280 2.89 -21.32 -6.57
CA LYS A 280 2.06 -22.09 -5.63
C LYS A 280 2.85 -22.37 -4.36
N LYS A 281 2.24 -22.13 -3.21
CA LYS A 281 2.81 -22.44 -1.90
C LYS A 281 2.83 -23.95 -1.69
N ILE A 282 3.90 -24.48 -1.09
CA ILE A 282 3.88 -25.86 -0.59
C ILE A 282 2.98 -25.96 0.66
N ASP A 283 3.14 -24.99 1.57
CA ASP A 283 2.29 -24.87 2.75
C ASP A 283 1.20 -23.82 2.52
N VAL A 284 -0.02 -24.31 2.28
CA VAL A 284 -1.18 -23.46 1.97
C VAL A 284 -1.77 -22.79 3.21
N GLU A 285 -1.44 -23.27 4.42
CA GLU A 285 -1.94 -22.71 5.68
C GLU A 285 -1.11 -21.49 6.12
N ILE A 286 0.07 -21.29 5.54
CA ILE A 286 0.95 -20.18 5.88
C ILE A 286 0.68 -18.96 5.00
N GLU A 287 0.40 -17.84 5.66
CA GLU A 287 0.36 -16.52 5.06
C GLU A 287 1.74 -15.90 5.00
N TRP A 288 2.12 -15.43 3.81
CA TRP A 288 3.42 -14.78 3.60
C TRP A 288 3.34 -13.31 4.02
N SER A 289 4.21 -12.89 4.93
CA SER A 289 4.40 -11.48 5.27
C SER A 289 5.45 -10.79 4.40
N GLU A 290 6.29 -11.55 3.69
CA GLU A 290 7.31 -11.05 2.76
C GLU A 290 7.40 -11.94 1.50
N LEU A 291 7.60 -11.34 0.32
CA LEU A 291 7.90 -12.13 -0.88
C LEU A 291 9.34 -12.67 -0.86
N ILE A 292 10.29 -11.81 -0.49
CA ILE A 292 11.72 -12.10 -0.46
C ILE A 292 12.28 -11.78 0.93
N MET A 293 12.80 -12.79 1.62
CA MET A 293 13.37 -12.65 2.96
C MET A 293 14.49 -11.62 2.99
N ASN A 294 14.48 -10.75 4.00
CA ASN A 294 15.58 -9.84 4.33
C ASN A 294 16.02 -8.88 3.21
N ARG A 295 15.25 -8.72 2.13
CA ARG A 295 15.58 -7.77 1.05
C ARG A 295 15.71 -6.34 1.59
N SER A 296 14.95 -6.02 2.64
CA SER A 296 15.01 -4.77 3.41
C SER A 296 16.37 -4.43 4.03
N ARG A 297 17.29 -5.40 4.18
CA ARG A 297 18.64 -5.19 4.74
C ARG A 297 19.72 -4.95 3.68
N THR A 298 19.52 -5.37 2.43
CA THR A 298 20.57 -5.42 1.39
C THR A 298 20.57 -4.25 0.41
N GLU A 299 19.55 -3.38 0.41
CA GLU A 299 19.52 -2.16 -0.42
C GLU A 299 20.57 -1.09 -0.03
N GLY A 300 21.48 -1.42 0.89
CA GLY A 300 22.64 -0.60 1.27
C GLY A 300 23.95 -0.87 0.50
N ARG A 301 24.01 -1.80 -0.47
CA ARG A 301 25.25 -2.07 -1.22
C ARG A 301 25.02 -2.53 -2.66
N TYR A 302 24.61 -1.63 -3.55
CA TYR A 302 25.02 -1.72 -4.95
C TYR A 302 25.34 -0.32 -5.50
N ALA A 303 26.39 0.29 -4.95
CA ALA A 303 27.22 1.22 -5.70
C ALA A 303 28.20 0.40 -6.54
N SER A 304 28.17 0.65 -7.85
CA SER A 304 29.06 0.19 -8.91
C SER A 304 30.40 -0.44 -8.49
N LYS A 305 30.71 -1.62 -9.05
CA LYS A 305 32.09 -1.97 -9.39
C LYS A 305 32.12 -2.62 -10.78
N LYS A 306 32.58 -1.85 -11.77
CA LYS A 306 33.10 -2.40 -13.02
C LYS A 306 34.22 -3.37 -12.66
N VAL A 307 34.12 -4.61 -13.11
CA VAL A 307 35.28 -5.49 -13.28
C VAL A 307 35.19 -6.01 -14.70
N SER A 308 36.05 -5.46 -15.55
CA SER A 308 36.40 -6.03 -16.84
C SER A 308 37.23 -7.29 -16.61
N VAL A 309 36.82 -8.40 -17.21
CA VAL A 309 37.74 -9.46 -17.61
C VAL A 309 37.39 -9.78 -19.06
N THR A 310 38.25 -9.29 -19.94
CA THR A 310 38.45 -9.81 -21.30
C THR A 310 38.83 -11.27 -21.21
N ASP A 311 38.11 -12.10 -21.96
CA ASP A 311 38.63 -13.12 -22.87
C ASP A 311 37.58 -14.23 -22.98
N ILE A 312 36.95 -14.31 -24.15
CA ILE A 312 36.76 -15.55 -24.90
C ILE A 312 36.71 -15.11 -26.36
N GLU A 313 37.69 -15.60 -27.11
CA GLU A 313 37.84 -15.43 -28.55
C GLU A 313 36.66 -16.06 -29.32
N THR A 314 36.46 -15.49 -30.50
CA THR A 314 35.47 -15.75 -31.57
C THR A 314 34.99 -17.18 -31.75
#